data_AF-R9J4S0-F1
#
_entry.id   AF-R9J4S0-F1
#
_cell.length_a   1.000
_cell.length_b   1.000
_cell.length_c   1.000
_cell.angle_alpha   90.00
_cell.angle_beta   90.00
_cell.angle_gamma   90.00
#
_symmetry.space_group_name_H-M   'P 1'
#
loop_
_entity.id
_entity.type
_entity.pdbx_description
1 polymer ?
#
loop_
_entity_poly.entity_id
_entity_poly.type
_entity_poly.pdbx_seq_one_letter_code
_entity_poly.pdbx_strand_id
1 'polypeptide(L)'
;MSLKKYAPVLIILIVSAVGLLFLLPGLEKRTDVRLQDFSVSKDGSAIMIKTSLSASMGFIRDMETEKTGEEVHCSFYRTFGGLNSTIGAKNTFEIKLDASTEKIYFDRGEESDALVLEREAAANIWTISPR
;
A
#
# COMPACT_ATOMS: atom_id res chain seq x y z
N MET A 1 -16.94 16.83 -44.48
CA MET A 1 -17.64 16.02 -43.47
C MET A 1 -17.79 16.87 -42.19
N SER A 2 -19.00 17.09 -41.68
CA SER A 2 -19.23 18.11 -40.61
C SER A 2 -18.70 17.66 -39.25
N LEU A 3 -17.82 18.45 -38.64
CA LEU A 3 -17.21 18.22 -37.33
C LEU A 3 -18.25 17.96 -36.22
N LYS A 4 -19.46 18.53 -36.38
CA LYS A 4 -20.59 18.38 -35.45
C LYS A 4 -21.06 16.94 -35.30
N LYS A 5 -20.86 16.08 -36.32
CA LYS A 5 -21.24 14.66 -36.26
C LYS A 5 -20.32 13.84 -35.36
N TYR A 6 -19.07 14.29 -35.16
CA TYR A 6 -18.07 13.60 -34.34
C TYR A 6 -17.91 14.21 -32.95
N ALA A 7 -18.49 15.39 -32.70
CA ALA A 7 -18.48 16.05 -31.40
C ALA A 7 -18.89 15.13 -30.22
N PRO A 8 -19.98 14.32 -30.27
CA PRO A 8 -20.32 13.45 -29.15
C PRO A 8 -19.29 12.34 -28.93
N VAL A 9 -18.73 11.77 -30.01
CA VAL A 9 -17.67 10.76 -29.93
C VAL A 9 -16.41 11.36 -29.28
N LEU A 10 -16.03 12.57 -29.69
CA LEU A 10 -14.89 13.28 -29.13
C LEU A 10 -15.09 13.60 -27.64
N ILE A 11 -16.28 14.02 -27.23
CA ILE A 11 -16.61 14.27 -25.82
C ILE A 11 -16.48 12.98 -25.00
N ILE A 12 -17.02 11.86 -25.47
CA ILE A 12 -16.92 10.57 -24.79
C ILE A 12 -15.44 10.15 -24.63
N LEU A 13 -14.62 10.35 -25.66
CA LEU A 13 -13.19 10.05 -25.60
C LEU A 13 -12.47 10.92 -24.56
N ILE A 14 -12.78 12.23 -24.51
CA ILE A 14 -12.19 13.14 -23.52
C ILE A 14 -12.61 12.74 -22.11
N VAL A 15 -13.90 12.50 -21.86
CA VAL A 15 -14.39 12.09 -20.54
C VAL A 15 -13.78 10.76 -20.11
N SER A 16 -13.67 9.80 -21.02
CA SER A 16 -13.01 8.52 -20.76
C SER A 16 -11.53 8.71 -20.42
N ALA A 17 -10.80 9.52 -21.18
CA ALA A 17 -9.39 9.82 -20.92
C ALA A 17 -9.19 10.49 -19.56
N VAL A 18 -10.03 11.48 -19.23
CA VAL A 18 -10.01 12.16 -17.93
C VAL A 18 -10.34 11.17 -16.81
N GLY A 19 -11.34 10.30 -16.98
CA GLY A 19 -11.67 9.25 -16.02
C GLY A 19 -10.49 8.32 -15.75
N LEU A 20 -9.80 7.87 -16.80
CA LEU A 20 -8.61 7.03 -16.67
C LEU A 20 -7.47 7.73 -15.91
N LEU A 21 -7.24 9.03 -16.13
CA LEU A 21 -6.23 9.80 -15.39
C LEU A 21 -6.49 9.81 -13.87
N PHE A 22 -7.76 9.73 -13.44
CA PHE A 22 -8.12 9.66 -12.03
C PHE A 22 -8.11 8.22 -11.46
N LEU A 23 -8.33 7.20 -12.30
CA LEU A 23 -8.40 5.80 -11.85
C LEU A 23 -7.05 5.09 -11.85
N LEU A 24 -6.25 5.26 -12.90
CA LEU A 24 -4.99 4.53 -13.08
C LEU A 24 -3.99 4.72 -11.93
N PRO A 25 -3.78 5.93 -11.37
CA PRO A 25 -2.82 6.11 -10.28
C PRO A 25 -3.14 5.24 -9.08
N GLY A 26 -4.41 4.98 -8.77
CA GLY A 26 -4.77 4.17 -7.62
C GLY A 26 -4.47 2.68 -7.76
N LEU A 27 -4.16 2.20 -8.97
CA LEU A 27 -3.71 0.84 -9.23
C LEU A 27 -2.19 0.68 -9.13
N GLU A 28 -1.45 1.79 -9.02
CA GLU A 28 0.00 1.76 -8.91
C GLU A 28 0.45 1.43 -7.49
N LYS A 29 1.45 0.56 -7.41
CA LYS A 29 2.16 0.29 -6.17
C LYS A 29 2.88 1.53 -5.67
N ARG A 30 2.96 1.62 -4.34
CA ARG A 30 3.60 2.69 -3.60
C ARG A 30 4.75 2.13 -2.77
N THR A 31 5.96 2.46 -3.17
CA THR A 31 7.20 1.82 -2.68
C THR A 31 7.97 2.66 -1.65
N ASP A 32 7.51 3.88 -1.39
CA ASP A 32 8.09 4.85 -0.46
C ASP A 32 7.45 4.78 0.95
N VAL A 33 6.68 3.72 1.24
CA VAL A 33 5.99 3.52 2.52
C VAL A 33 6.98 3.12 3.62
N ARG A 34 6.88 3.71 4.81
CA ARG A 34 7.72 3.39 5.97
C ARG A 34 6.84 3.01 7.15
N LEU A 35 7.33 2.08 7.98
CA LEU A 35 6.72 1.82 9.27
C LEU A 35 6.97 3.03 10.17
N GLN A 36 5.90 3.57 10.74
CA GLN A 36 5.97 4.64 11.74
C GLN A 36 5.81 4.07 13.15
N ASP A 37 4.87 3.15 13.33
CA ASP A 37 4.56 2.53 14.62
C ASP A 37 3.78 1.22 14.39
N PHE A 38 3.62 0.40 15.42
CA PHE A 38 2.78 -0.79 15.36
C PHE A 38 2.21 -1.18 16.73
N SER A 39 1.15 -1.97 16.72
CA SER A 39 0.62 -2.62 17.92
C SER A 39 0.17 -4.03 17.60
N VAL A 40 0.45 -4.97 18.50
CA VAL A 40 -0.02 -6.35 18.39
C VAL A 40 -1.40 -6.46 19.02
N SER A 41 -2.31 -7.17 18.36
CA SER A 41 -3.61 -7.55 18.91
C SER A 41 -3.48 -8.35 20.21
N LYS A 42 -4.53 -8.31 21.05
CA LYS A 42 -4.50 -8.94 22.38
C LYS A 42 -4.26 -10.46 22.33
N ASP A 43 -4.73 -11.12 21.28
CA ASP A 43 -4.57 -12.56 21.06
C ASP A 43 -3.34 -12.92 20.21
N GLY A 44 -2.57 -11.92 19.76
CA GLY A 44 -1.38 -12.12 18.92
C GLY A 44 -1.68 -12.53 17.47
N SER A 45 -2.94 -12.54 17.04
CA SER A 45 -3.35 -13.01 15.70
C SER A 45 -3.18 -11.96 14.60
N ALA A 46 -2.89 -10.72 14.97
CA ALA A 46 -2.72 -9.61 14.04
C ALA A 46 -1.79 -8.52 14.58
N ILE A 47 -1.15 -7.79 13.67
CA ILE A 47 -0.44 -6.53 13.92
C ILE A 47 -1.17 -5.40 13.19
N MET A 48 -1.48 -4.35 13.93
CA MET A 48 -1.85 -3.07 13.34
C MET A 48 -0.59 -2.26 13.10
N ILE A 49 -0.30 -1.92 11.85
CA ILE A 49 0.81 -1.04 11.50
C ILE A 49 0.30 0.37 11.24
N LYS A 50 1.06 1.36 11.68
CA LYS A 50 0.91 2.76 11.27
C LYS A 50 2.03 3.10 10.30
N THR A 51 1.67 3.73 9.20
CA THR A 51 2.61 4.00 8.10
C THR A 51 2.79 5.49 7.85
N SER A 52 3.96 5.81 7.29
CA SER A 52 4.29 7.13 6.75
C SER A 52 4.89 6.98 5.35
N LEU A 53 5.06 8.11 4.66
CA LEU A 53 5.65 8.18 3.34
C LEU A 53 6.95 8.97 3.40
N SER A 54 7.99 8.54 2.68
CA SER A 54 9.18 9.37 2.54
C SER A 54 8.99 10.51 1.53
N ALA A 55 8.09 10.36 0.55
CA ALA A 55 7.72 11.48 -0.31
C ALA A 55 6.74 12.43 0.39
N SER A 56 6.79 13.72 0.01
CA SER A 56 5.93 14.76 0.58
C SER A 56 4.53 14.84 -0.05
N MET A 57 4.21 13.97 -1.01
CA MET A 57 2.98 14.02 -1.79
C MET A 57 2.26 12.68 -1.88
N GLY A 58 0.93 12.76 -1.96
CA GLY A 58 0.03 11.63 -2.11
C GLY A 58 -0.13 10.82 -0.83
N PHE A 59 -0.96 9.79 -0.93
CA PHE A 59 -1.37 8.97 0.21
C PHE A 59 -1.33 7.48 -0.15
N ILE A 60 -1.54 6.63 0.86
CA ILE A 60 -1.71 5.19 0.69
C ILE A 60 -3.20 4.89 0.71
N ARG A 61 -3.68 4.07 -0.20
CA ARG A 61 -5.09 3.65 -0.27
C ARG A 61 -5.32 2.30 0.38
N ASP A 62 -4.40 1.39 0.08
CA ASP A 62 -4.57 -0.02 0.34
C ASP A 62 -3.25 -0.72 0.56
N MET A 63 -3.35 -1.91 1.16
CA MET A 63 -2.25 -2.81 1.38
C MET A 63 -2.67 -4.22 0.97
N GLU A 64 -1.78 -4.90 0.26
CA GLU A 64 -1.86 -6.30 -0.08
C GLU A 64 -0.76 -7.06 0.66
N THR A 65 -1.07 -8.24 1.17
CA THR A 65 -0.13 -9.08 1.90
C THR A 65 0.05 -10.42 1.22
N GLU A 66 1.29 -10.84 1.04
CA GLU A 66 1.67 -12.16 0.54
C GLU A 66 2.49 -12.89 1.60
N LYS A 67 2.17 -14.15 1.89
CA LYS A 67 2.91 -14.97 2.87
C LYS A 67 3.79 -15.98 2.15
N THR A 68 5.07 -16.00 2.50
CA THR A 68 6.06 -16.96 2.01
C THR A 68 6.80 -17.57 3.19
N GLY A 69 6.43 -18.79 3.58
CA GLY A 69 7.00 -19.45 4.75
C GLY A 69 6.71 -18.68 6.05
N GLU A 70 7.77 -18.11 6.64
CA GLU A 70 7.73 -17.33 7.89
C GLU A 70 7.60 -15.82 7.65
N GLU A 71 7.59 -15.40 6.39
CA GLU A 71 7.66 -14.01 5.95
C GLU A 71 6.31 -13.53 5.43
N VAL A 72 5.95 -12.29 5.76
CA VAL A 72 4.80 -11.59 5.19
C VAL A 72 5.28 -10.34 4.46
N HIS A 73 5.03 -10.28 3.16
CA HIS A 73 5.40 -9.19 2.26
C HIS A 73 4.21 -8.27 2.03
N CYS A 74 4.39 -6.97 2.28
CA CYS A 74 3.33 -5.97 2.20
C CYS A 74 3.59 -5.04 1.01
N SER A 75 2.71 -5.12 0.01
CA SER A 75 2.64 -4.15 -1.09
C SER A 75 1.60 -3.09 -0.79
N PHE A 76 1.91 -1.82 -1.05
CA PHE A 76 0.99 -0.71 -0.80
C PHE A 76 0.56 -0.08 -2.11
N TYR A 77 -0.61 0.56 -2.14
CA TYR A 77 -1.14 1.20 -3.35
C TYR A 77 -1.43 2.68 -3.14
N ARG A 78 -1.26 3.48 -4.20
CA ARG A 78 -1.61 4.90 -4.22
C ARG A 78 -3.13 5.10 -4.16
N THR A 79 -3.54 6.32 -3.81
CA THR A 79 -4.94 6.77 -3.88
C THR A 79 -5.42 6.99 -5.30
N PHE A 80 -6.74 6.85 -5.50
CA PHE A 80 -7.40 7.31 -6.72
C PHE A 80 -7.48 8.83 -6.71
N GLY A 81 -7.70 9.45 -7.86
CA GLY A 81 -7.96 10.90 -7.97
C GLY A 81 -6.73 11.75 -8.31
N GLY A 82 -5.61 11.14 -8.74
CA GLY A 82 -4.40 11.85 -9.15
C GLY A 82 -3.37 12.04 -8.02
N LEU A 83 -2.31 12.81 -8.30
CA LEU A 83 -1.05 12.83 -7.53
C LEU A 83 -1.18 13.11 -6.03
N ASN A 84 -2.18 13.91 -5.60
CA ASN A 84 -2.33 14.31 -4.21
C ASN A 84 -3.77 14.17 -3.69
N SER A 85 -4.54 13.26 -4.28
CA SER A 85 -5.91 13.00 -3.85
C SER A 85 -5.96 12.14 -2.60
N THR A 86 -6.95 12.40 -1.74
CA THR A 86 -7.21 11.66 -0.51
C THR A 86 -8.27 10.57 -0.66
N ILE A 87 -8.76 10.31 -1.87
CA ILE A 87 -9.82 9.31 -2.11
C ILE A 87 -9.33 7.92 -1.72
N GLY A 88 -9.91 7.38 -0.64
CA GLY A 88 -9.55 6.10 -0.06
C GLY A 88 -8.28 6.13 0.80
N ALA A 89 -7.76 7.30 1.16
CA ALA A 89 -6.54 7.43 1.95
C ALA A 89 -6.66 6.74 3.32
N LYS A 90 -5.63 5.97 3.65
CA LYS A 90 -5.41 5.28 4.93
C LYS A 90 -3.94 5.43 5.30
N ASN A 91 -3.65 5.32 6.59
CA ASN A 91 -2.28 5.25 7.13
C ASN A 91 -2.15 4.15 8.19
N THR A 92 -3.13 3.26 8.28
CA THR A 92 -3.17 2.18 9.25
C THR A 92 -3.75 0.96 8.60
N PHE A 93 -3.08 -0.18 8.77
CA PHE A 93 -3.39 -1.44 8.10
C PHE A 93 -3.22 -2.60 9.08
N GLU A 94 -4.07 -3.60 8.93
CA GLU A 94 -3.98 -4.85 9.69
C GLU A 94 -3.19 -5.87 8.88
N ILE A 95 -2.21 -6.51 9.52
CA ILE A 95 -1.49 -7.67 9.01
C ILE A 95 -1.91 -8.86 9.86
N LYS A 96 -2.52 -9.86 9.23
CA LYS A 96 -2.86 -11.12 9.90
C LYS A 96 -1.60 -11.94 10.12
N LEU A 97 -1.49 -12.48 11.32
CA LEU A 97 -0.41 -13.37 11.73
C LEU A 97 -0.96 -14.78 11.88
N ASP A 98 -0.07 -15.74 11.65
CA ASP A 98 -0.25 -17.10 12.15
C ASP A 98 0.96 -17.48 13.02
N ALA A 99 0.93 -18.70 13.54
CA ALA A 99 1.96 -19.18 14.45
C ALA A 99 3.38 -19.17 13.83
N SER A 100 3.52 -19.30 12.50
CA SER A 100 4.81 -19.34 11.82
C SER A 100 5.30 -17.97 11.35
N THR A 101 4.49 -16.91 11.43
CA THR A 101 4.93 -15.60 10.96
C THR A 101 5.99 -15.01 11.91
N GLU A 102 7.20 -14.82 11.40
CA GLU A 102 8.33 -14.26 12.16
C GLU A 102 8.81 -12.93 11.60
N LYS A 103 8.56 -12.64 10.33
CA LYS A 103 9.10 -11.45 9.66
C LYS A 103 8.05 -10.75 8.82
N ILE A 104 8.09 -9.42 8.82
CA ILE A 104 7.24 -8.58 7.98
C ILE A 104 8.13 -7.67 7.14
N TYR A 105 7.87 -7.66 5.85
CA TYR A 105 8.59 -6.92 4.83
C TYR A 105 7.67 -5.92 4.15
N PHE A 106 8.20 -4.75 3.78
CA PHE A 106 7.51 -3.76 2.95
C PHE A 106 8.14 -3.68 1.58
N ASP A 107 7.31 -3.71 0.54
CA ASP A 107 7.69 -3.52 -0.86
C ASP A 107 8.42 -2.17 -1.05
N ARG A 108 9.56 -2.23 -1.75
CA ARG A 108 10.41 -1.08 -2.10
C ARG A 108 10.54 -0.86 -3.60
N GLY A 109 9.94 -1.72 -4.44
CA GLY A 109 10.12 -1.71 -5.89
C GLY A 109 11.54 -2.06 -6.34
N GLU A 110 12.39 -2.52 -5.42
CA GLU A 110 13.77 -2.95 -5.65
C GLU A 110 13.82 -4.48 -5.84
N GLU A 111 15.01 -5.04 -6.05
CA GLU A 111 15.21 -6.50 -6.13
C GLU A 111 14.81 -7.23 -4.83
N SER A 112 14.75 -6.53 -3.68
CA SER A 112 14.28 -7.10 -2.42
C SER A 112 13.44 -6.14 -1.58
N ASP A 113 12.44 -6.71 -0.89
CA ASP A 113 11.63 -5.97 0.09
C ASP A 113 12.43 -5.66 1.35
N ALA A 114 12.04 -4.59 2.06
CA ALA A 114 12.70 -4.18 3.29
C ALA A 114 12.06 -4.84 4.52
N LEU A 115 12.86 -5.55 5.32
CA LEU A 115 12.45 -6.04 6.64
C LEU A 115 12.10 -4.85 7.53
N VAL A 116 10.90 -4.86 8.13
CA VAL A 116 10.44 -3.78 9.02
C VAL A 116 10.10 -4.25 10.42
N LEU A 117 9.67 -5.49 10.57
CA LEU A 117 9.38 -6.09 11.86
C LEU A 117 9.91 -7.52 11.89
N GLU A 118 10.51 -7.88 13.02
CA GLU A 118 10.98 -9.24 13.30
C GLU A 118 10.49 -9.66 14.68
N ARG A 119 10.02 -10.91 14.77
CA ARG A 119 9.52 -11.53 15.99
C ARG A 119 10.61 -12.33 16.66
N GLU A 120 10.87 -12.04 17.91
CA GLU A 120 11.63 -12.93 18.78
C GLU A 120 10.74 -14.11 19.19
N ALA A 121 10.93 -15.27 18.55
CA ALA A 121 10.06 -16.44 18.72
C ALA A 121 9.93 -16.91 20.19
N ALA A 122 11.00 -16.83 20.98
CA ALA A 122 10.99 -17.27 22.38
C ALA A 122 10.14 -16.37 23.30
N ALA A 123 10.12 -15.06 23.03
CA ALA A 123 9.42 -14.08 23.84
C ALA A 123 8.07 -13.65 23.24
N ASN A 124 7.80 -14.01 21.98
CA ASN A 124 6.69 -13.51 21.17
C ASN A 124 6.64 -11.96 21.14
N ILE A 125 7.82 -11.34 21.12
CA ILE A 125 7.98 -9.88 21.09
C ILE A 125 8.34 -9.48 19.67
N TRP A 126 7.65 -8.47 19.16
CA TRP A 126 7.96 -7.86 17.87
C TRP A 126 8.86 -6.66 18.05
N THR A 127 9.88 -6.54 17.20
CA THR A 127 10.82 -5.42 17.22
C THR A 127 10.93 -4.80 15.84
N ILE A 128 11.16 -3.49 15.80
CA ILE A 128 11.45 -2.78 14.55
C ILE A 128 12.85 -3.17 14.12
N SER A 129 12.98 -3.71 12.92
CA SER A 129 14.28 -4.06 12.37
C SER A 129 15.08 -2.79 12.07
N PRO A 130 16.35 -2.69 12.50
CA PRO A 130 17.21 -1.55 12.16
C PRO A 130 17.44 -1.51 10.65
N ARG A 131 17.34 -0.30 10.08
CA ARG A 131 17.63 -0.05 8.66
C ARG A 131 19.09 -0.29 8.31
#